data_AF-A0A6S7DJE8-F1
#
_entry.id   AF-A0A6S7DJE8-F1
#
_cell.length_a   1.000
_cell.length_b   1.000
_cell.length_c   1.000
_cell.angle_alpha   90.00
_cell.angle_beta   90.00
_cell.angle_gamma   90.00
#
_symmetry.space_group_name_H-M   'P 1'
#
loop_
_entity.id
_entity.type
_entity.pdbx_description
1 polymer ?
#
loop_
_entity_poly.entity_id
_entity_poly.type
_entity_poly.pdbx_seq_one_letter_code
_entity_poly.pdbx_strand_id
1 'polypeptide(L)'
;MNAPPERPNALAWRLVTAVVCLQLLAAALLQAYLLLASPLAERIRETFARPEMVATTVVQIVAGTVLMALVTWCTTQRWLRRHDAAGVDRPGRMTAVLLIVSLVLFVLISAAQALLQHAFYSFVLANREWVDNVFGYYGPARVLVMALPLKLCGLLLVIAGAWLAVRIAAWSVRPAGGPAAPSHTPRHAAWIAALTLLLWQLHVGLVLGGYFMTYVRSEQLLEYALGYWVLPALILGLAAWVCLKSLPRTLGTAGFGRAIAHGTFAFWLTQVLGVGLAFLILWNMTWDQLMRAAESYMTTAVSLLIYGALIALGCYAGARLFYRHRETPSANAPA
;
A
#
# COMPACT_ATOMS: atom_id res chain seq x y z
N MET A 1 36.58 -23.69 -0.79
CA MET A 1 35.26 -23.63 -0.15
C MET A 1 34.92 -22.17 0.06
N ASN A 2 33.95 -21.62 -0.69
CA ASN A 2 33.54 -20.24 -0.51
C ASN A 2 32.54 -20.18 0.64
N ALA A 3 32.80 -19.33 1.63
CA ALA A 3 31.90 -19.07 2.73
C ALA A 3 30.48 -18.71 2.22
N PRO A 4 29.41 -19.15 2.89
CA PRO A 4 28.05 -18.72 2.54
C PRO A 4 27.99 -17.18 2.58
N PRO A 5 27.25 -16.53 1.67
CA PRO A 5 27.17 -15.08 1.64
C PRO A 5 26.62 -14.56 2.98
N GLU A 6 27.35 -13.65 3.62
CA GLU A 6 27.07 -13.12 4.97
C GLU A 6 25.69 -12.45 5.12
N ARG A 7 24.98 -12.17 4.02
CA ARG A 7 23.63 -11.55 4.03
C ARG A 7 22.75 -12.06 2.88
N PRO A 8 21.88 -13.07 3.09
CA PRO A 8 21.06 -13.68 2.04
C PRO A 8 20.03 -12.74 1.39
N ASN A 9 19.84 -11.54 1.95
CA ASN A 9 18.88 -10.54 1.49
C ASN A 9 19.53 -9.23 0.98
N ALA A 10 20.86 -9.16 0.87
CA ALA A 10 21.55 -7.93 0.54
C ALA A 10 21.17 -7.37 -0.85
N LEU A 11 21.00 -8.24 -1.84
CA LEU A 11 20.61 -7.82 -3.19
C LEU A 11 19.22 -7.19 -3.20
N ALA A 12 18.22 -7.88 -2.63
CA ALA A 12 16.85 -7.39 -2.60
C ALA A 12 16.76 -6.05 -1.85
N TRP A 13 17.49 -5.87 -0.75
CA TRP A 13 17.56 -4.60 -0.03
C TRP A 13 18.18 -3.51 -0.89
N ARG A 14 19.30 -3.78 -1.54
CA ARG A 14 19.97 -2.82 -2.42
C ARG A 14 19.05 -2.33 -3.55
N LEU A 15 18.33 -3.25 -4.20
CA LEU A 15 17.40 -2.90 -5.28
C LEU A 15 16.21 -2.09 -4.77
N VAL A 16 15.65 -2.46 -3.61
CA VAL A 16 14.58 -1.69 -2.96
C VAL A 16 15.06 -0.29 -2.63
N THR A 17 16.21 -0.14 -1.97
CA THR A 17 16.77 1.18 -1.64
C THR A 17 16.97 2.02 -2.90
N ALA A 18 17.53 1.44 -3.98
CA ALA A 18 17.72 2.15 -5.24
C ALA A 18 16.39 2.66 -5.83
N VAL A 19 15.37 1.81 -5.89
CA VAL A 19 14.04 2.19 -6.41
C VAL A 19 13.36 3.22 -5.52
N VAL A 20 13.46 3.08 -4.20
CA VAL A 20 12.91 4.04 -3.24
C VAL A 20 13.57 5.40 -3.39
N CYS A 21 14.91 5.46 -3.44
CA CYS A 21 15.63 6.71 -3.66
C CYS A 21 15.25 7.37 -4.99
N LEU A 22 15.15 6.58 -6.06
CA LEU A 22 14.72 7.09 -7.36
C LEU A 22 13.29 7.64 -7.31
N GLN A 23 12.36 6.90 -6.69
CA GLN A 23 10.96 7.32 -6.58
C GLN A 23 10.82 8.62 -5.78
N LEU A 24 11.54 8.74 -4.66
CA LEU A 24 11.54 9.95 -3.84
C LEU A 24 12.16 11.14 -4.59
N LEU A 25 13.28 10.91 -5.29
CA LEU A 25 13.92 11.94 -6.10
C LEU A 25 13.00 12.40 -7.24
N ALA A 26 12.42 11.47 -7.99
CA ALA A 26 11.50 11.78 -9.09
C ALA A 26 10.25 12.50 -8.60
N ALA A 27 9.67 12.07 -7.48
CA ALA A 27 8.54 12.75 -6.85
C ALA A 27 8.91 14.16 -6.38
N ALA A 28 10.05 14.34 -5.73
CA ALA A 28 10.52 15.65 -5.28
C ALA A 28 10.78 16.60 -6.46
N LEU A 29 11.43 16.12 -7.52
CA LEU A 29 11.67 16.90 -8.74
C LEU A 29 10.36 17.28 -9.43
N LEU A 30 9.39 16.35 -9.52
CA LEU A 30 8.08 16.63 -10.09
C LEU A 30 7.34 17.70 -9.27
N GLN A 31 7.33 17.57 -7.94
CA GLN A 31 6.70 18.57 -7.07
C GLN A 31 7.39 19.93 -7.15
N ALA A 32 8.72 19.96 -7.19
CA ALA A 32 9.49 21.19 -7.37
C ALA A 32 9.17 21.86 -8.71
N TYR A 33 9.12 21.09 -9.81
CA TYR A 33 8.72 21.60 -11.11
C TYR A 33 7.30 22.18 -11.08
N LEU A 34 6.34 21.46 -10.51
CA LEU A 34 4.95 21.91 -10.40
C LEU A 34 4.82 23.23 -9.63
N LEU A 35 5.55 23.38 -8.53
CA LEU A 35 5.49 24.54 -7.64
C LEU A 35 6.29 25.75 -8.14
N LEU A 36 7.38 25.54 -8.89
CA LEU A 36 8.34 26.60 -9.21
C LEU A 36 8.34 27.01 -10.70
N ALA A 37 8.09 26.07 -11.61
CA ALA A 37 8.36 26.26 -13.03
C ALA A 37 7.20 25.92 -13.97
N SER A 38 6.13 25.29 -13.47
CA SER A 38 4.98 24.96 -14.30
C SER A 38 4.20 26.22 -14.71
N PRO A 39 3.50 26.21 -15.87
CA PRO A 39 2.67 27.33 -16.30
C PRO A 39 1.50 27.62 -15.34
N LEU A 40 1.23 26.72 -14.39
CA LEU A 40 0.21 26.84 -13.35
C LEU A 40 0.82 27.03 -11.95
N ALA A 41 2.11 27.36 -11.85
CA ALA A 41 2.85 27.38 -10.59
C ALA A 41 2.23 28.28 -9.52
N GLU A 42 1.71 29.46 -9.88
CA GLU A 42 1.00 30.35 -8.95
C GLU A 42 -0.25 29.66 -8.36
N ARG A 43 -1.12 29.13 -9.23
CA ARG A 43 -2.33 28.44 -8.82
C ARG A 43 -2.05 27.17 -7.99
N ILE A 44 -0.97 26.46 -8.32
CA ILE A 44 -0.53 25.28 -7.57
C ILE A 44 -0.02 25.72 -6.19
N ARG A 45 0.78 26.78 -6.09
CA ARG A 45 1.24 27.31 -4.79
C ARG A 45 0.09 27.74 -3.89
N GLU A 46 -0.92 28.41 -4.43
CA GLU A 46 -2.15 28.75 -3.69
C GLU A 46 -2.88 27.50 -3.17
N THR A 47 -2.91 26.44 -3.98
CA THR A 47 -3.52 25.16 -3.59
C THR A 47 -2.72 24.48 -2.48
N PHE A 48 -1.38 24.48 -2.58
CA PHE A 48 -0.47 23.91 -1.59
C PHE A 48 -0.29 24.75 -0.34
N ALA A 49 -0.78 26.00 -0.31
CA ALA A 49 -0.91 26.76 0.93
C ALA A 49 -1.89 26.10 1.91
N ARG A 50 -2.79 25.23 1.41
CA ARG A 50 -3.69 24.45 2.26
C ARG A 50 -2.95 23.26 2.89
N PRO A 51 -2.99 23.11 4.23
CA PRO A 51 -2.28 22.04 4.94
C PRO A 51 -2.70 20.63 4.49
N GLU A 52 -3.96 20.47 4.11
CA GLU A 52 -4.55 19.23 3.58
C GLU A 52 -3.86 18.72 2.31
N MET A 53 -3.47 19.64 1.41
CA MET A 53 -2.86 19.30 0.13
C MET A 53 -1.43 18.81 0.32
N VAL A 54 -0.70 19.42 1.26
CA VAL A 54 0.63 18.96 1.67
C VAL A 54 0.55 17.57 2.29
N ALA A 55 -0.34 17.40 3.28
CA ALA A 55 -0.46 16.14 4.01
C ALA A 55 -0.82 14.96 3.09
N THR A 56 -1.82 15.15 2.23
CA THR A 56 -2.28 14.10 1.29
C THR A 56 -1.24 13.81 0.19
N THR A 57 -0.48 14.81 -0.27
CA THR A 57 0.61 14.60 -1.23
C THR A 57 1.72 13.74 -0.63
N VAL A 58 2.13 14.03 0.62
CA VAL A 58 3.12 13.22 1.33
C VAL A 58 2.64 11.77 1.46
N VAL A 59 1.37 11.56 1.84
CA VAL A 59 0.81 10.20 1.93
C VAL A 59 0.80 9.49 0.57
N GLN A 60 0.47 10.18 -0.51
CA GLN A 60 0.53 9.59 -1.86
C GLN A 60 1.95 9.14 -2.23
N ILE A 61 2.95 9.96 -1.94
CA ILE A 61 4.36 9.63 -2.19
C ILE A 61 4.78 8.42 -1.34
N VAL A 62 4.43 8.41 -0.05
CA VAL A 62 4.74 7.29 0.86
C VAL A 62 4.06 6.00 0.40
N ALA A 63 2.77 6.04 0.09
CA ALA A 63 2.04 4.87 -0.40
C ALA A 63 2.64 4.32 -1.71
N GLY A 64 2.96 5.20 -2.67
CA GLY A 64 3.62 4.80 -3.91
C GLY A 64 4.99 4.17 -3.66
N THR A 65 5.78 4.73 -2.74
CA THR A 65 7.12 4.24 -2.38
C THR A 65 7.05 2.87 -1.71
N VAL A 66 6.13 2.67 -0.75
CA VAL A 66 5.91 1.38 -0.09
C VAL A 66 5.46 0.32 -1.08
N LEU A 67 4.55 0.67 -2.00
CA LEU A 67 4.06 -0.24 -3.04
C LEU A 67 5.20 -0.68 -3.97
N MET A 68 5.98 0.28 -4.49
CA MET A 68 7.16 0.00 -5.32
C MET A 68 8.15 -0.90 -4.58
N ALA A 69 8.49 -0.57 -3.32
CA ALA A 69 9.41 -1.34 -2.49
C ALA A 69 8.92 -2.79 -2.29
N LEU A 70 7.64 -2.98 -1.95
CA LEU A 70 7.06 -4.32 -1.77
C LEU A 70 7.11 -5.14 -3.05
N VAL A 71 6.71 -4.56 -4.19
CA VAL A 71 6.74 -5.25 -5.48
C VAL A 71 8.17 -5.59 -5.86
N THR A 72 9.11 -4.64 -5.77
CA THR A 72 10.53 -4.88 -6.08
C THR A 72 11.14 -5.95 -5.19
N TRP A 73 10.88 -5.91 -3.88
CA TRP A 73 11.34 -6.92 -2.93
C TRP A 73 10.79 -8.31 -3.28
N CYS A 74 9.47 -8.44 -3.38
CA CYS A 74 8.81 -9.73 -3.60
C CYS A 74 9.18 -10.34 -4.95
N THR A 75 9.31 -9.52 -5.99
CA THR A 75 9.69 -9.98 -7.34
C THR A 75 11.14 -10.44 -7.40
N THR A 76 12.06 -9.69 -6.80
CA THR A 76 13.48 -10.06 -6.70
C THR A 76 13.64 -11.37 -5.94
N GLN A 77 13.03 -11.46 -4.75
CA GLN A 77 13.09 -12.65 -3.91
C GLN A 77 12.47 -13.88 -4.59
N ARG A 78 11.35 -13.71 -5.28
CA ARG A 78 10.73 -14.79 -6.07
C ARG A 78 11.61 -15.23 -7.23
N TRP A 79 12.29 -14.29 -7.89
CA TRP A 79 13.22 -14.62 -8.97
C TRP A 79 14.42 -15.40 -8.47
N LEU A 80 15.04 -14.98 -7.35
CA LEU A 80 16.17 -15.68 -6.72
C LEU A 80 15.79 -17.12 -6.33
N ARG A 81 14.64 -17.30 -5.67
CA ARG A 81 14.15 -18.64 -5.29
C ARG A 81 13.90 -19.56 -6.47
N ARG A 82 13.39 -19.03 -7.58
CA ARG A 82 13.12 -19.83 -8.79
C ARG A 82 14.39 -20.37 -9.45
N HIS A 83 15.53 -19.71 -9.23
CA HIS A 83 16.82 -20.09 -9.80
C HIS A 83 17.77 -20.68 -8.75
N ASP A 84 17.26 -20.98 -7.55
CA ASP A 84 18.03 -21.46 -6.39
C ASP A 84 19.33 -20.68 -6.14
N ALA A 85 19.25 -19.36 -6.28
CA ALA A 85 20.42 -18.48 -6.24
C ALA A 85 20.38 -17.56 -5.02
N ALA A 86 21.55 -17.37 -4.42
CA ALA A 86 21.76 -16.42 -3.33
C ALA A 86 21.93 -14.97 -3.83
N GLY A 87 22.24 -14.79 -5.12
CA GLY A 87 22.51 -13.50 -5.72
C GLY A 87 22.63 -13.55 -7.24
N VAL A 88 23.37 -12.60 -7.80
CA VAL A 88 23.59 -12.42 -9.24
C VAL A 88 25.06 -12.15 -9.54
N ASP A 89 25.50 -12.50 -10.74
CA ASP A 89 26.88 -12.33 -11.20
C ASP A 89 27.31 -10.85 -11.24
N ARG A 90 26.40 -9.95 -11.64
CA ARG A 90 26.68 -8.51 -11.82
C ARG A 90 25.63 -7.64 -11.12
N PRO A 91 25.67 -7.51 -9.78
CA PRO A 91 24.64 -6.77 -9.03
C PRO A 91 24.60 -5.27 -9.36
N GLY A 92 25.74 -4.68 -9.73
CA GLY A 92 25.80 -3.29 -10.20
C GLY A 92 25.03 -3.07 -11.50
N ARG A 93 25.19 -3.98 -12.46
CA ARG A 93 24.46 -3.93 -13.75
C ARG A 93 22.95 -4.06 -13.54
N MET A 94 22.52 -5.01 -12.71
CA MET A 94 21.09 -5.17 -12.39
C MET A 94 20.51 -3.90 -11.77
N THR A 95 21.24 -3.27 -10.84
CA THR A 95 20.80 -2.02 -10.20
C THR A 95 20.69 -0.88 -11.22
N ALA A 96 21.69 -0.72 -12.10
CA ALA A 96 21.68 0.32 -13.12
C ALA A 96 20.51 0.16 -14.12
N VAL A 97 20.31 -1.07 -14.62
CA VAL A 97 19.18 -1.37 -15.53
C VAL A 97 17.85 -1.14 -14.83
N LEU A 98 17.71 -1.55 -13.55
CA LEU A 98 16.51 -1.30 -12.77
C LEU A 98 16.21 0.19 -12.68
N LEU A 99 17.21 1.03 -12.33
CA LEU A 99 17.03 2.48 -12.24
C LEU A 99 16.61 3.11 -13.57
N ILE A 100 17.28 2.75 -14.68
CA ILE A 100 16.95 3.26 -16.01
C ILE A 100 15.52 2.89 -16.39
N VAL A 101 15.15 1.62 -16.24
CA VAL A 101 13.81 1.14 -16.61
C VAL A 101 12.75 1.73 -15.69
N SER A 102 13.02 1.83 -14.38
CA SER A 102 12.10 2.47 -13.43
C SER A 102 11.89 3.95 -13.74
N LEU A 103 12.92 4.68 -14.18
CA LEU A 103 12.78 6.08 -14.59
C LEU A 103 11.91 6.21 -15.84
N VAL A 104 12.15 5.39 -16.86
CA VAL A 104 11.34 5.38 -18.09
C VAL A 104 9.89 5.02 -17.77
N LEU A 105 9.66 3.99 -16.97
CA LEU A 105 8.31 3.58 -16.57
C LEU A 105 7.63 4.61 -15.68
N PHE A 106 8.36 5.33 -14.82
CA PHE A 106 7.80 6.43 -14.03
C PHE A 106 7.21 7.51 -14.93
N VAL A 107 7.95 7.93 -15.97
CA VAL A 107 7.47 8.92 -16.94
C VAL A 107 6.27 8.40 -17.72
N LEU A 108 6.36 7.17 -18.24
CA LEU A 108 5.27 6.54 -19.00
C LEU A 108 4.00 6.36 -18.18
N ILE A 109 4.12 5.91 -16.93
CA ILE A 109 2.98 5.73 -16.01
C ILE A 109 2.38 7.08 -15.66
N SER A 110 3.20 8.11 -15.41
CA SER A 110 2.70 9.47 -15.11
C SER A 110 1.94 10.04 -16.31
N ALA A 111 2.46 9.89 -17.52
CA ALA A 111 1.79 10.31 -18.75
C ALA A 111 0.49 9.51 -19.00
N ALA A 112 0.54 8.19 -18.81
CA ALA A 112 -0.64 7.33 -18.95
C ALA A 112 -1.73 7.67 -17.92
N GLN A 113 -1.37 7.99 -16.69
CA GLN A 113 -2.30 8.44 -15.65
C GLN A 113 -2.93 9.79 -16.01
N ALA A 114 -2.13 10.75 -16.50
CA ALA A 114 -2.66 12.05 -16.94
C ALA A 114 -3.63 11.90 -18.12
N LEU A 115 -3.28 11.09 -19.13
CA LEU A 115 -4.15 10.80 -20.26
C LEU A 115 -5.42 10.06 -19.84
N LEU A 116 -5.30 9.09 -18.92
CA LEU A 116 -6.44 8.34 -18.39
C LEU A 116 -7.38 9.27 -17.61
N GLN A 117 -6.84 10.15 -16.76
CA GLN A 117 -7.63 11.15 -16.05
C GLN A 117 -8.33 12.09 -17.02
N HIS A 118 -7.61 12.63 -18.01
CA HIS A 118 -8.18 13.50 -19.03
C HIS A 118 -9.31 12.81 -19.80
N ALA A 119 -9.06 11.61 -20.33
CA ALA A 119 -10.05 10.82 -21.06
C ALA A 119 -11.27 10.48 -20.19
N PHE A 120 -11.06 10.15 -18.92
CA PHE A 120 -12.15 9.87 -17.98
C PHE A 120 -13.00 11.11 -17.73
N TYR A 121 -12.40 12.27 -17.42
CA TYR A 121 -13.16 13.50 -17.23
C TYR A 121 -13.91 13.94 -18.50
N SER A 122 -13.27 13.83 -19.67
CA SER A 122 -13.92 14.09 -20.96
C SER A 122 -15.10 13.15 -21.21
N PHE A 123 -14.95 11.85 -20.91
CA PHE A 123 -16.05 10.87 -21.01
C PHE A 123 -17.21 11.23 -20.07
N VAL A 124 -16.92 11.62 -18.84
CA VAL A 124 -17.92 12.01 -17.84
C VAL A 124 -18.69 13.25 -18.26
N LEU A 125 -18.00 14.25 -18.80
CA LEU A 125 -18.62 15.47 -19.30
C LEU A 125 -19.48 15.19 -20.54
N ALA A 126 -18.99 14.37 -21.47
CA ALA A 126 -19.70 14.03 -22.70
C ALA A 126 -20.95 13.15 -22.45
N ASN A 127 -20.93 12.29 -21.43
CA ASN A 127 -22.02 11.36 -21.10
C ASN A 127 -22.76 11.77 -19.83
N ARG A 128 -22.84 13.06 -19.53
CA ARG A 128 -23.35 13.59 -18.26
C ARG A 128 -24.72 13.01 -17.89
N GLU A 129 -25.68 13.01 -18.81
CA GLU A 129 -27.04 12.48 -18.57
C GLU A 129 -27.04 11.00 -18.21
N TRP A 130 -26.23 10.18 -18.90
CA TRP A 130 -26.07 8.77 -18.57
C TRP A 130 -25.44 8.57 -17.19
N VAL A 131 -24.39 9.35 -16.87
CA VAL A 131 -23.74 9.28 -15.56
C VAL A 131 -24.71 9.72 -14.45
N ASP A 132 -25.50 10.77 -14.69
CA ASP A 132 -26.52 11.27 -13.76
C ASP A 132 -27.61 10.21 -13.52
N ASN A 133 -28.00 9.46 -14.55
CA ASN A 133 -28.99 8.38 -14.43
C ASN A 133 -28.45 7.14 -13.70
N VAL A 134 -27.19 6.75 -13.93
CA VAL A 134 -26.61 5.53 -13.35
C VAL A 134 -26.12 5.73 -11.92
N PHE A 135 -25.54 6.90 -11.62
CA PHE A 135 -24.92 7.18 -10.32
C PHE A 135 -25.75 8.14 -9.45
N GLY A 136 -26.92 8.55 -9.93
CA GLY A 136 -27.79 9.52 -9.26
C GLY A 136 -27.35 10.97 -9.43
N TYR A 137 -28.23 11.88 -9.01
CA TYR A 137 -27.99 13.32 -9.07
C TYR A 137 -26.86 13.75 -8.12
N TYR A 138 -26.08 14.73 -8.58
CA TYR A 138 -25.02 15.46 -7.88
C TYR A 138 -24.85 15.18 -6.38
N GLY A 139 -23.71 14.57 -6.02
CA GLY A 139 -23.29 14.41 -4.64
C GLY A 139 -21.84 13.93 -4.53
N PRO A 140 -21.15 14.18 -3.41
CA PRO A 140 -19.75 13.78 -3.26
C PRO A 140 -19.58 12.25 -3.17
N ALA A 141 -20.64 11.49 -2.91
CA ALA A 141 -20.62 10.02 -2.99
C ALA A 141 -20.37 9.55 -4.43
N ARG A 142 -20.95 10.24 -5.42
CA ARG A 142 -20.70 9.99 -6.85
C ARG A 142 -19.25 10.29 -7.21
N VAL A 143 -18.69 11.40 -6.73
CA VAL A 143 -17.26 11.72 -6.97
C VAL A 143 -16.36 10.61 -6.44
N LEU A 144 -16.69 10.05 -5.27
CA LEU A 144 -15.95 8.95 -4.66
C LEU A 144 -16.02 7.68 -5.50
N VAL A 145 -17.21 7.26 -5.94
CA VAL A 145 -17.40 6.08 -6.80
C VAL A 145 -16.68 6.25 -8.15
N MET A 146 -16.76 7.44 -8.73
CA MET A 146 -16.13 7.74 -10.03
C MET A 146 -14.60 7.83 -9.95
N ALA A 147 -14.03 8.11 -8.78
CA ALA A 147 -12.57 8.10 -8.58
C ALA A 147 -11.99 6.69 -8.43
N LEU A 148 -12.80 5.69 -8.06
CA LEU A 148 -12.32 4.31 -7.82
C LEU A 148 -11.67 3.66 -9.05
N PRO A 149 -12.26 3.71 -10.26
CA PRO A 149 -11.63 3.12 -11.46
C PRO A 149 -10.27 3.74 -11.76
N LEU A 150 -10.17 5.07 -11.69
CA LEU A 150 -8.89 5.78 -11.90
C LEU A 150 -7.85 5.37 -10.87
N LYS A 151 -8.24 5.24 -9.59
CA LYS A 151 -7.34 4.83 -8.52
C LYS A 151 -6.86 3.39 -8.71
N LEU A 152 -7.77 2.48 -9.07
CA LEU A 152 -7.46 1.08 -9.32
C LEU A 152 -6.52 0.90 -10.51
N CYS A 153 -6.82 1.56 -11.63
CA CYS A 153 -5.94 1.57 -12.81
C CYS A 153 -4.55 2.12 -12.46
N GLY A 154 -4.48 3.22 -11.70
CA GLY A 154 -3.21 3.79 -11.25
C GLY A 154 -2.39 2.81 -10.41
N LEU A 155 -3.02 2.11 -9.46
CA LEU A 155 -2.36 1.10 -8.63
C LEU A 155 -1.86 -0.09 -9.47
N LEU A 156 -2.68 -0.58 -10.40
CA LEU A 156 -2.31 -1.67 -11.30
C LEU A 156 -1.13 -1.30 -12.21
N LEU A 157 -1.12 -0.07 -12.75
CA LEU A 157 0.00 0.43 -13.57
C LEU A 157 1.30 0.48 -12.77
N VAL A 158 1.26 0.96 -11.52
CA VAL A 158 2.45 1.00 -10.65
C VAL A 158 2.95 -0.41 -10.33
N ILE A 159 2.06 -1.33 -10.00
CA ILE A 159 2.42 -2.74 -9.75
C ILE A 159 3.05 -3.37 -10.99
N ALA A 160 2.40 -3.23 -12.16
CA ALA A 160 2.88 -3.77 -13.41
C ALA A 160 4.23 -3.17 -13.81
N GLY A 161 4.39 -1.85 -13.66
CA GLY A 161 5.64 -1.14 -13.93
C GLY A 161 6.79 -1.61 -13.04
N ALA A 162 6.59 -1.66 -11.73
CA ALA A 162 7.59 -2.15 -10.77
C ALA A 162 7.99 -3.61 -11.08
N TRP A 163 7.00 -4.45 -11.35
CA TRP A 163 7.22 -5.84 -11.70
C TRP A 163 8.02 -5.97 -12.99
N LEU A 164 7.64 -5.23 -14.04
CA LEU A 164 8.33 -5.25 -15.33
C LEU A 164 9.76 -4.75 -15.22
N ALA A 165 9.99 -3.68 -14.43
CA ALA A 165 11.31 -3.13 -14.18
C ALA A 165 12.27 -4.18 -13.60
N VAL A 166 11.82 -4.93 -12.60
CA VAL A 166 12.63 -6.02 -12.01
C VAL A 166 12.84 -7.16 -13.00
N ARG A 167 11.84 -7.50 -13.82
CA ARG A 167 11.98 -8.56 -14.83
C ARG A 167 13.00 -8.21 -15.90
N ILE A 168 12.96 -7.00 -16.42
CA ILE A 168 13.93 -6.50 -17.42
C ILE A 168 15.32 -6.41 -16.79
N ALA A 169 15.43 -5.89 -15.55
CA ALA A 169 16.70 -5.85 -14.84
C ALA A 169 17.29 -7.27 -14.63
N ALA A 170 16.44 -8.24 -14.30
CA ALA A 170 16.85 -9.64 -14.12
C ALA A 170 17.31 -10.31 -15.42
N TRP A 171 16.81 -9.88 -16.60
CA TRP A 171 17.32 -10.37 -17.90
C TRP A 171 18.75 -9.94 -18.19
N SER A 172 19.26 -8.90 -17.52
CA SER A 172 20.61 -8.38 -17.74
C SER A 172 21.72 -9.15 -17.00
N VAL A 173 21.35 -10.10 -16.15
CA VAL A 173 22.25 -10.81 -15.22
C VAL A 173 21.98 -12.32 -15.20
N ARG A 174 22.93 -13.09 -14.68
CA ARG A 174 22.79 -14.52 -14.44
C ARG A 174 22.70 -14.81 -12.93
N PRO A 175 21.94 -15.84 -12.53
CA PRO A 175 21.94 -16.30 -11.14
C PRO A 175 23.36 -16.66 -10.68
N ALA A 176 23.75 -16.26 -9.48
CA ALA A 176 25.07 -16.56 -8.91
C ALA A 176 25.01 -16.77 -7.39
N GLY A 177 26.09 -17.34 -6.83
CA GLY A 177 26.11 -17.86 -5.46
C GLY A 177 25.49 -19.26 -5.41
N GLY A 178 26.12 -20.18 -4.68
CA GLY A 178 25.65 -21.58 -4.56
C GLY A 178 24.22 -21.69 -4.02
N PRO A 179 23.68 -22.93 -3.91
CA PRO A 179 22.31 -23.19 -3.49
C PRO A 179 22.07 -22.62 -2.09
N ALA A 180 21.40 -21.48 -2.04
CA ALA A 180 21.02 -20.78 -0.81
C ALA A 180 19.86 -19.84 -1.10
N ALA A 181 18.74 -20.40 -1.57
CA ALA A 181 17.50 -19.67 -1.76
C ALA A 181 17.13 -18.88 -0.48
N PRO A 182 16.86 -17.57 -0.58
CA PRO A 182 16.60 -16.73 0.60
C PRO A 182 15.36 -17.20 1.36
N SER A 183 15.53 -17.52 2.65
CA SER A 183 14.48 -18.13 3.48
C SER A 183 13.31 -17.17 3.72
N HIS A 184 12.08 -17.68 3.56
CA HIS A 184 10.88 -16.92 3.91
C HIS A 184 10.59 -17.07 5.40
N THR A 185 10.93 -16.07 6.20
CA THR A 185 10.67 -16.12 7.64
C THR A 185 9.29 -15.55 7.99
N PRO A 186 8.70 -15.96 9.15
CA PRO A 186 7.48 -15.35 9.70
C PRO A 186 7.56 -13.83 9.80
N ARG A 187 8.74 -13.29 10.16
CA ARG A 187 8.98 -11.85 10.20
C ARG A 187 8.77 -11.18 8.83
N HIS A 188 9.23 -11.78 7.74
CA HIS A 188 8.99 -11.23 6.41
C HIS A 188 7.51 -11.29 6.04
N ALA A 189 6.82 -12.40 6.33
CA ALA A 189 5.39 -12.51 6.08
C ALA A 189 4.57 -11.48 6.89
N ALA A 190 4.90 -11.29 8.17
CA ALA A 190 4.25 -10.29 9.03
C ALA A 190 4.40 -8.87 8.49
N TRP A 191 5.62 -8.47 8.12
CA TRP A 191 5.87 -7.14 7.56
C TRP A 191 5.19 -6.94 6.20
N ILE A 192 5.19 -7.95 5.33
CA ILE A 192 4.49 -7.85 4.04
C ILE A 192 2.98 -7.72 4.25
N ALA A 193 2.40 -8.50 5.16
CA ALA A 193 0.98 -8.40 5.50
C ALA A 193 0.64 -7.03 6.09
N ALA A 194 1.44 -6.54 7.06
CA ALA A 194 1.23 -5.25 7.69
C ALA A 194 1.39 -4.07 6.72
N LEU A 195 2.41 -4.10 5.85
CA LEU A 195 2.59 -3.06 4.83
C LEU A 195 1.50 -3.12 3.75
N THR A 196 0.98 -4.30 3.42
CA THR A 196 -0.15 -4.44 2.49
C THR A 196 -1.43 -3.87 3.11
N LEU A 197 -1.70 -4.16 4.39
CA LEU A 197 -2.81 -3.56 5.14
C LEU A 197 -2.67 -2.03 5.19
N LEU A 198 -1.46 -1.53 5.51
CA LEU A 198 -1.18 -0.10 5.53
C LEU A 198 -1.44 0.53 4.15
N LEU A 199 -1.00 -0.08 3.05
CA LEU A 199 -1.25 0.42 1.71
C LEU A 199 -2.75 0.58 1.43
N TRP A 200 -3.55 -0.43 1.79
CA TRP A 200 -5.00 -0.32 1.70
C TRP A 200 -5.55 0.82 2.56
N GLN A 201 -5.08 0.94 3.80
CA GLN A 201 -5.48 2.01 4.72
C GLN A 201 -5.15 3.40 4.16
N LEU A 202 -3.96 3.61 3.62
CA LEU A 202 -3.56 4.89 3.03
C LEU A 202 -4.37 5.19 1.77
N HIS A 203 -4.62 4.20 0.91
CA HIS A 203 -5.40 4.42 -0.31
C HIS A 203 -6.88 4.71 -0.04
N VAL A 204 -7.52 3.93 0.84
CA VAL A 204 -8.91 4.17 1.25
C VAL A 204 -9.01 5.47 2.06
N GLY A 205 -8.05 5.74 2.94
CA GLY A 205 -7.97 6.97 3.72
C GLY A 205 -7.81 8.22 2.85
N LEU A 206 -7.02 8.16 1.76
CA LEU A 206 -6.93 9.26 0.80
C LEU A 206 -8.25 9.50 0.05
N VAL A 207 -8.96 8.43 -0.32
CA VAL A 207 -10.23 8.53 -1.06
C VAL A 207 -11.35 9.07 -0.15
N LEU A 208 -11.53 8.48 1.04
CA LEU A 208 -12.50 8.93 2.03
C LEU A 208 -12.14 10.31 2.59
N GLY A 209 -10.84 10.56 2.82
CA GLY A 209 -10.33 11.85 3.25
C GLY A 209 -10.71 12.95 2.25
N GLY A 210 -10.45 12.76 0.96
CA GLY A 210 -10.88 13.70 -0.07
C GLY A 210 -12.39 13.99 -0.05
N TYR A 211 -13.21 13.02 0.31
CA TYR A 211 -14.66 13.19 0.50
C TYR A 211 -14.99 14.00 1.76
N PHE A 212 -14.44 13.67 2.93
CA PHE A 212 -14.77 14.41 4.16
C PHE A 212 -14.28 15.86 4.12
N MET A 213 -13.21 16.13 3.39
CA MET A 213 -12.66 17.48 3.20
C MET A 213 -13.56 18.42 2.40
N THR A 214 -14.61 17.91 1.75
CA THR A 214 -15.66 18.77 1.18
C THR A 214 -16.64 19.32 2.23
N TYR A 215 -16.64 18.75 3.43
CA TYR A 215 -17.59 19.07 4.50
C TYR A 215 -16.95 19.67 5.74
N VAL A 216 -15.77 19.16 6.14
CA VAL A 216 -15.06 19.61 7.33
C VAL A 216 -13.59 19.81 6.97
N ARG A 217 -13.06 21.00 7.25
CA ARG A 217 -11.65 21.32 7.04
C ARG A 217 -11.05 21.86 8.32
N SER A 218 -9.86 21.39 8.61
CA SER A 218 -8.97 21.99 9.61
C SER A 218 -8.02 22.98 8.93
N GLU A 219 -7.72 24.08 9.62
CA GLU A 219 -6.64 25.00 9.23
C GLU A 219 -5.28 24.55 9.80
N GLN A 220 -5.27 23.56 10.70
CA GLN A 220 -4.06 23.16 11.40
C GLN A 220 -3.42 21.93 10.75
N LEU A 221 -2.15 22.07 10.34
CA LEU A 221 -1.36 20.96 9.80
C LEU A 221 -1.24 19.80 10.80
N LEU A 222 -1.26 20.09 12.10
CA LEU A 222 -1.14 19.08 13.16
C LEU A 222 -2.26 18.05 13.11
N GLU A 223 -3.51 18.46 12.87
CA GLU A 223 -4.64 17.54 12.81
C GLU A 223 -4.51 16.59 11.61
N TYR A 224 -4.06 17.10 10.47
CA TYR A 224 -3.73 16.27 9.32
C TYR A 224 -2.55 15.35 9.58
N ALA A 225 -1.49 15.83 10.23
CA ALA A 225 -0.32 15.01 10.58
C ALA A 225 -0.72 13.85 11.49
N LEU A 226 -1.59 14.09 12.47
CA LEU A 226 -2.11 13.05 13.36
C LEU A 226 -2.91 12.01 12.57
N GLY A 227 -3.85 12.43 11.73
CA GLY A 227 -4.73 11.54 10.97
C GLY A 227 -4.05 10.79 9.82
N TYR A 228 -3.17 11.46 9.08
CA TYR A 228 -2.55 10.92 7.86
C TYR A 228 -1.17 10.31 8.08
N TRP A 229 -0.46 10.63 9.17
CA TRP A 229 0.90 10.11 9.41
C TRP A 229 1.01 9.32 10.71
N VAL A 230 0.64 9.91 11.85
CA VAL A 230 0.81 9.27 13.17
C VAL A 230 -0.09 8.04 13.29
N LEU A 231 -1.39 8.20 13.02
CA LEU A 231 -2.34 7.10 13.12
C LEU A 231 -1.98 5.92 12.19
N PRO A 232 -1.64 6.13 10.90
CA PRO A 232 -1.15 5.05 10.03
C PRO A 232 0.13 4.39 10.53
N ALA A 233 1.07 5.13 11.12
CA ALA A 233 2.27 4.55 11.72
C ALA A 233 1.95 3.65 12.93
N LEU A 234 1.02 4.06 13.79
CA LEU A 234 0.53 3.25 14.90
C LEU A 234 -0.18 1.99 14.41
N ILE A 235 -1.04 2.12 13.39
CA ILE A 235 -1.71 0.99 12.73
C ILE A 235 -0.69 0.01 12.15
N LEU A 236 0.36 0.49 11.48
CA LEU A 236 1.42 -0.35 10.95
C LEU A 236 2.14 -1.11 12.07
N GLY A 237 2.50 -0.43 13.17
CA GLY A 237 3.16 -1.02 14.32
C GLY A 237 2.31 -2.13 14.95
N LEU A 238 1.03 -1.85 15.19
CA LEU A 238 0.07 -2.81 15.71
C LEU A 238 -0.09 -4.01 14.78
N ALA A 239 -0.35 -3.76 13.49
CA ALA A 239 -0.55 -4.82 12.50
C ALA A 239 0.70 -5.70 12.35
N ALA A 240 1.90 -5.12 12.32
CA ALA A 240 3.15 -5.87 12.23
C ALA A 240 3.35 -6.76 13.46
N TRP A 241 3.07 -6.23 14.66
CA TRP A 241 3.18 -6.97 15.91
C TRP A 241 2.16 -8.12 15.99
N VAL A 242 0.88 -7.86 15.73
CA VAL A 242 -0.18 -8.89 15.81
C VAL A 242 0.01 -9.94 14.72
N CYS A 243 0.32 -9.55 13.48
CA CYS A 243 0.64 -10.51 12.41
C CYS A 243 1.80 -11.41 12.83
N LEU A 244 2.89 -10.85 13.36
CA LEU A 244 4.04 -11.64 13.79
C LEU A 244 3.68 -12.63 14.90
N LYS A 245 2.90 -12.19 15.90
CA LYS A 245 2.45 -13.05 17.01
C LYS A 245 1.47 -14.13 16.57
N SER A 246 0.71 -13.89 15.51
CA SER A 246 -0.32 -14.83 15.02
C SER A 246 0.22 -15.87 14.03
N LEU A 247 1.39 -15.63 13.44
CA LEU A 247 1.98 -16.54 12.45
C LEU A 247 2.63 -17.78 13.10
N PRO A 248 2.61 -18.94 12.43
CA PRO A 248 3.34 -20.11 12.88
C PRO A 248 4.85 -19.88 12.82
N ARG A 249 5.60 -20.61 13.66
CA ARG A 249 7.08 -20.53 13.71
C ARG A 249 7.74 -20.93 12.39
N THR A 250 7.14 -21.87 11.66
CA THR A 250 7.57 -22.30 10.33
C THR A 250 6.47 -22.01 9.31
N LEU A 251 6.85 -21.38 8.19
CA LEU A 251 5.90 -21.01 7.13
C LEU A 251 5.74 -22.10 6.06
N GLY A 252 6.59 -23.14 6.09
CA GLY A 252 6.60 -24.21 5.08
C GLY A 252 6.77 -23.66 3.67
N THR A 253 5.92 -24.12 2.75
CA THR A 253 5.89 -23.69 1.33
C THR A 253 5.14 -22.37 1.12
N ALA A 254 4.68 -21.69 2.17
CA ALA A 254 3.95 -20.44 2.03
C ALA A 254 4.83 -19.37 1.34
N GLY A 255 4.39 -18.93 0.17
CA GLY A 255 5.06 -17.87 -0.58
C GLY A 255 4.56 -16.47 -0.22
N PHE A 256 5.22 -15.45 -0.79
CA PHE A 256 4.89 -14.03 -0.59
C PHE A 256 3.44 -13.67 -0.91
N GLY A 257 2.80 -14.36 -1.87
CA GLY A 257 1.40 -14.14 -2.22
C GLY A 257 0.43 -14.40 -1.06
N ARG A 258 0.75 -15.35 -0.16
CA ARG A 258 -0.04 -15.59 1.05
C ARG A 258 0.05 -14.44 2.04
N ALA A 259 1.21 -13.80 2.17
CA ALA A 259 1.37 -12.63 3.05
C ALA A 259 0.60 -11.41 2.52
N ILE A 260 0.60 -11.20 1.20
CA ILE A 260 -0.19 -10.15 0.55
C ILE A 260 -1.70 -10.43 0.73
N ALA A 261 -2.13 -11.67 0.53
CA ALA A 261 -3.52 -12.08 0.75
C ALA A 261 -3.94 -11.93 2.21
N HIS A 262 -3.06 -12.28 3.17
CA HIS A 262 -3.27 -12.08 4.60
C HIS A 262 -3.47 -10.61 4.94
N GLY A 263 -2.58 -9.71 4.51
CA GLY A 263 -2.72 -8.28 4.75
C GLY A 263 -3.99 -7.69 4.13
N THR A 264 -4.30 -8.09 2.88
CA THR A 264 -5.51 -7.66 2.17
C THR A 264 -6.77 -8.13 2.87
N PHE A 265 -6.82 -9.40 3.27
CA PHE A 265 -7.94 -9.96 4.01
C PHE A 265 -8.13 -9.29 5.37
N ALA A 266 -7.05 -9.12 6.13
CA ALA A 266 -7.09 -8.48 7.44
C ALA A 266 -7.65 -7.05 7.34
N PHE A 267 -7.23 -6.29 6.31
CA PHE A 267 -7.80 -4.98 6.02
C PHE A 267 -9.30 -5.06 5.75
N TRP A 268 -9.74 -5.83 4.74
CA TRP A 268 -11.14 -5.83 4.31
C TRP A 268 -12.08 -6.41 5.37
N LEU A 269 -11.67 -7.43 6.11
CA LEU A 269 -12.43 -7.95 7.24
C LEU A 269 -12.61 -6.87 8.32
N THR A 270 -11.55 -6.11 8.62
CA THR A 270 -11.63 -4.99 9.57
C THR A 270 -12.61 -3.93 9.09
N GLN A 271 -12.59 -3.57 7.80
CA GLN A 271 -13.52 -2.58 7.24
C GLN A 271 -14.97 -3.08 7.28
N VAL A 272 -15.24 -4.32 6.87
CA VAL A 272 -16.60 -4.90 6.89
C VAL A 272 -17.17 -4.92 8.31
N LEU A 273 -16.38 -5.37 9.29
CA LEU A 273 -16.82 -5.40 10.69
C LEU A 273 -16.98 -3.99 11.27
N GLY A 274 -16.08 -3.06 10.93
CA GLY A 274 -16.15 -1.68 11.38
C GLY A 274 -17.38 -0.94 10.84
N VAL A 275 -17.67 -1.10 9.54
CA VAL A 275 -18.87 -0.56 8.90
C VAL A 275 -20.13 -1.19 9.49
N GLY A 276 -20.14 -2.51 9.70
CA GLY A 276 -21.26 -3.21 10.34
C GLY A 276 -21.53 -2.68 11.75
N LEU A 277 -20.47 -2.45 12.55
CA LEU A 277 -20.59 -1.89 13.88
C LEU A 277 -21.10 -0.43 13.85
N ALA A 278 -20.58 0.38 12.93
CA ALA A 278 -21.05 1.76 12.75
C ALA A 278 -22.54 1.80 12.37
N PHE A 279 -22.99 0.90 11.48
CA PHE A 279 -24.39 0.76 11.12
C PHE A 279 -25.26 0.39 12.33
N LEU A 280 -24.82 -0.59 13.13
CA LEU A 280 -25.52 -0.96 14.37
C LEU A 280 -25.60 0.21 15.36
N ILE A 281 -24.55 1.02 15.52
CA ILE A 281 -24.57 2.20 16.38
C ILE A 281 -25.60 3.21 15.87
N LEU A 282 -25.56 3.54 14.58
CA LEU A 282 -26.51 4.47 13.96
C LEU A 282 -27.96 4.00 14.06
N TRP A 283 -28.18 2.68 14.02
CA TRP A 283 -29.52 2.10 14.15
C TRP A 283 -30.06 2.16 15.58
N ASN A 284 -29.19 2.12 16.60
CA ASN A 284 -29.60 1.98 18.00
C ASN A 284 -29.49 3.27 18.82
N MET A 285 -28.74 4.28 18.36
CA MET A 285 -28.60 5.55 19.06
C MET A 285 -29.54 6.62 18.51
N THR A 286 -30.07 7.47 19.40
CA THR A 286 -30.77 8.69 18.98
C THR A 286 -29.78 9.75 18.50
N TRP A 287 -30.26 10.72 17.72
CA TRP A 287 -29.42 11.83 17.22
C TRP A 287 -28.69 12.57 18.33
N ASP A 288 -29.36 12.86 19.45
CA ASP A 288 -28.76 13.55 20.60
C ASP A 288 -27.68 12.71 21.31
N GLN A 289 -27.83 11.39 21.32
CA GLN A 289 -26.80 10.49 21.83
C GLN A 289 -25.59 10.47 20.89
N LEU A 290 -25.84 10.44 19.58
CA LEU A 290 -24.80 10.44 18.57
C LEU A 290 -23.97 11.74 18.61
N MET A 291 -24.63 12.90 18.70
CA MET A 291 -23.95 14.20 18.79
C MET A 291 -23.09 14.32 20.05
N ARG A 292 -23.65 13.95 21.22
CA ARG A 292 -22.87 13.93 22.48
C ARG A 292 -21.70 12.97 22.44
N ALA A 293 -21.87 11.81 21.79
CA ALA A 293 -20.78 10.87 21.59
C ALA A 293 -19.72 11.45 20.65
N ALA A 294 -20.10 12.08 19.54
CA ALA A 294 -19.19 12.66 18.56
C ALA A 294 -18.30 13.78 19.15
N GLU A 295 -18.84 14.56 20.09
CA GLU A 295 -18.10 15.64 20.77
C GLU A 295 -17.17 15.14 21.88
N SER A 296 -17.28 13.88 22.28
CA SER A 296 -16.49 13.32 23.39
C SER A 296 -15.15 12.76 22.93
N TYR A 297 -14.06 13.26 23.54
CA TYR A 297 -12.72 12.67 23.38
C TYR A 297 -12.66 11.18 23.74
N MET A 298 -13.52 10.74 24.67
CA MET A 298 -13.62 9.34 25.06
C MET A 298 -14.10 8.47 23.89
N THR A 299 -15.03 8.96 23.07
CA THR A 299 -15.54 8.24 21.89
C THR A 299 -14.44 8.05 20.85
N THR A 300 -13.59 9.04 20.63
CA THR A 300 -12.43 8.92 19.74
C THR A 300 -11.47 7.84 20.24
N ALA A 301 -11.15 7.85 21.54
CA ALA A 301 -10.28 6.83 22.13
C ALA A 301 -10.88 5.42 22.03
N VAL A 302 -12.18 5.27 22.36
CA VAL A 302 -12.90 4.00 22.24
C VAL A 302 -12.97 3.52 20.79
N SER A 303 -13.22 4.41 19.83
CA SER A 303 -13.25 4.08 18.40
C SER A 303 -11.90 3.58 17.90
N LEU A 304 -10.80 4.20 18.33
CA LEU A 304 -9.44 3.74 18.02
C LEU A 304 -9.14 2.37 18.64
N LEU A 305 -9.58 2.13 19.88
CA LEU A 305 -9.43 0.83 20.54
C LEU A 305 -10.22 -0.27 19.83
N ILE A 306 -11.47 0.00 19.49
CA ILE A 306 -12.32 -0.92 18.70
C ILE A 306 -11.65 -1.21 17.37
N TYR A 307 -11.20 -0.19 16.65
CA TYR A 307 -10.54 -0.36 15.36
C TYR A 307 -9.25 -1.19 15.50
N GLY A 308 -8.44 -0.95 16.53
CA GLY A 308 -7.26 -1.76 16.85
C GLY A 308 -7.60 -3.22 17.14
N ALA A 309 -8.68 -3.48 17.87
CA ALA A 309 -9.17 -4.83 18.14
C ALA A 309 -9.65 -5.53 16.85
N LEU A 310 -10.34 -4.81 15.96
CA LEU A 310 -10.75 -5.33 14.66
C LEU A 310 -9.55 -5.67 13.76
N ILE A 311 -8.51 -4.82 13.74
CA ILE A 311 -7.25 -5.13 13.05
C ILE A 311 -6.65 -6.41 13.63
N ALA A 312 -6.56 -6.51 14.96
CA ALA A 312 -5.98 -7.68 15.60
C ALA A 312 -6.74 -8.97 15.24
N LEU A 313 -8.07 -8.91 15.26
CA LEU A 313 -8.95 -9.99 14.82
C LEU A 313 -8.73 -10.34 13.34
N GLY A 314 -8.64 -9.34 12.46
CA GLY A 314 -8.36 -9.52 11.04
C GLY A 314 -7.02 -10.20 10.79
N CYS A 315 -5.97 -9.75 11.48
CA CYS A 315 -4.64 -10.36 11.45
C CYS A 315 -4.67 -11.80 11.96
N TYR A 316 -5.40 -12.08 13.04
CA TYR A 316 -5.52 -13.42 13.61
C TYR A 316 -6.28 -14.39 12.70
N ALA A 317 -7.44 -13.97 12.20
CA ALA A 317 -8.26 -14.74 11.28
C ALA A 317 -7.51 -15.02 9.96
N GLY A 318 -6.81 -14.02 9.44
CA GLY A 318 -5.96 -14.18 8.25
C GLY A 318 -4.81 -15.15 8.49
N ALA A 319 -4.15 -15.11 9.65
CA ALA A 319 -3.10 -16.06 9.99
C ALA A 319 -3.63 -17.51 9.98
N ARG A 320 -4.79 -17.74 10.60
CA ARG A 320 -5.45 -19.06 10.58
C ARG A 320 -5.87 -19.52 9.19
N LEU A 321 -6.38 -18.61 8.36
CA LEU A 321 -6.85 -18.91 7.01
C LEU A 321 -5.69 -19.24 6.06
N PHE A 322 -4.64 -18.42 6.07
CA PHE A 322 -3.55 -18.49 5.09
C PHE A 322 -2.33 -19.28 5.55
N TYR A 323 -2.21 -19.67 6.83
CA TYR A 323 -1.04 -20.38 7.36
C TYR A 323 -1.38 -21.63 8.18
N ARG A 324 -2.58 -22.18 8.00
CA ARG A 324 -3.02 -23.42 8.65
C ARG A 324 -1.98 -24.53 8.46
N HIS A 325 -1.56 -25.15 9.56
CA HIS A 325 -0.66 -26.30 9.57
C HIS A 325 -1.24 -27.41 8.68
N ARG A 326 -0.58 -27.72 7.56
CA ARG A 326 -0.52 -29.11 7.14
C ARG A 326 0.59 -29.70 7.99
N GLU A 327 0.23 -30.23 9.15
CA GLU A 327 1.02 -31.30 9.74
C GLU A 327 1.06 -32.40 8.68
N THR A 328 2.17 -32.50 7.96
CA THR A 328 2.50 -33.75 7.30
C THR A 328 2.48 -34.80 8.40
N PRO A 329 1.70 -35.89 8.26
CA PRO A 329 1.73 -36.98 9.22
C PRO A 329 3.20 -37.33 9.47
N SER A 330 3.57 -37.39 10.74
CA SER A 330 4.82 -38.01 11.15
C SER A 330 4.95 -39.32 10.39
N ALA A 331 6.04 -39.51 9.64
CA ALA A 331 6.34 -40.78 8.97
C ALA A 331 6.53 -41.95 9.94
N ASN A 332 6.34 -41.72 11.24
CA ASN A 332 6.44 -42.69 12.33
C ASN A 332 5.08 -42.97 13.00
N ALA A 333 3.94 -42.78 12.32
CA ALA A 333 2.69 -43.37 12.80
C ALA A 333 2.74 -44.88 12.51
N PRO A 334 2.76 -45.77 13.53
CA PRO A 334 2.68 -47.20 13.30
C PRO A 334 1.34 -47.53 12.64
N ALA A 335 1.40 -48.43 11.64
CA ALA A 335 0.25 -48.95 10.90
C ALA A 335 -0.71 -49.75 11.79
#